data_AF-A0A4Y2SGZ1-F1
#
_entry.id   AF-A0A4Y2SGZ1-F1
#
_cell.length_a   1.000
_cell.length_b   1.000
_cell.length_c   1.000
_cell.angle_alpha   90.00
_cell.angle_beta   90.00
_cell.angle_gamma   90.00
#
_symmetry.space_group_name_H-M   'P 1'
#
loop_
_entity.id
_entity.type
_entity.pdbx_description
1 polymer ?
#
loop_
_entity_poly.entity_id
_entity_poly.type
_entity_poly.pdbx_seq_one_letter_code
_entity_poly.pdbx_strand_id
1 'polypeptide(L)'
;MHLLPTPWQRPEIMFATGHGPFLTYLNRSNIRSSDSFGCGKLGNPLHYAASCLFTTSYHLTKPSADLEPLWWKRVMNNNNSRAKIKKLINFIAENETLLFPKDGDNN
;
A
#
# COMPACT_ATOMS: atom_id res chain seq x y z
N MET A 1 -26.87 -18.44 -7.67
CA MET A 1 -26.63 -16.97 -7.70
C MET A 1 -25.22 -16.75 -8.23
N HIS A 2 -25.07 -16.20 -9.43
CA HIS A 2 -23.76 -15.82 -9.98
C HIS A 2 -23.34 -14.52 -9.28
N LEU A 3 -22.45 -14.63 -8.29
CA LEU A 3 -21.80 -13.47 -7.68
C LEU A 3 -20.83 -12.89 -8.72
N LEU A 4 -21.29 -11.94 -9.53
CA LEU A 4 -20.37 -11.14 -10.33
C LEU A 4 -19.36 -10.50 -9.37
N PRO A 5 -18.04 -10.57 -9.65
CA PRO A 5 -17.07 -9.92 -8.81
C PRO A 5 -17.41 -8.43 -8.74
N THR A 6 -17.60 -7.93 -7.52
CA THR A 6 -17.95 -6.52 -7.31
C THR A 6 -16.87 -5.67 -7.98
N PRO A 7 -17.22 -4.66 -8.78
CA PRO A 7 -16.24 -3.78 -9.41
C PRO A 7 -15.25 -3.20 -8.39
N TRP A 8 -14.02 -2.94 -8.83
CA TRP A 8 -13.01 -2.33 -7.98
C TRP A 8 -13.42 -0.90 -7.66
N GLN A 9 -13.23 -0.47 -6.42
CA GLN A 9 -13.52 0.88 -5.98
C GLN A 9 -12.33 1.79 -6.27
N ARG A 10 -12.57 3.10 -6.48
CA ARG A 10 -11.51 4.06 -6.80
C ARG A 10 -10.29 4.00 -5.86
N PRO A 11 -10.44 3.96 -4.52
CA PRO A 11 -9.28 3.87 -3.62
C PRO A 11 -8.47 2.58 -3.81
N GLU A 12 -9.14 1.47 -4.12
CA GLU A 12 -8.48 0.19 -4.36
C GLU A 12 -7.70 0.18 -5.68
N ILE A 13 -8.28 0.76 -6.74
CA ILE A 13 -7.61 0.91 -8.05
C ILE A 13 -6.37 1.80 -7.89
N MET A 14 -6.54 2.95 -7.23
CA MET A 14 -5.46 3.91 -6.96
C MET A 14 -4.34 3.27 -6.14
N PHE A 15 -4.70 2.52 -5.10
CA PHE A 15 -3.74 1.77 -4.30
C PHE A 15 -3.02 0.71 -5.14
N ALA A 16 -3.72 -0.20 -5.83
CA ALA A 16 -3.10 -1.30 -6.58
C ALA A 16 -2.22 -0.83 -7.76
N THR A 17 -2.56 0.30 -8.38
CA THR A 17 -1.81 0.86 -9.52
C THR A 17 -0.75 1.87 -9.10
N GLY A 18 -0.71 2.24 -7.83
CA GLY A 18 0.15 3.32 -7.35
C GLY A 18 -0.19 4.71 -7.90
N HIS A 19 -1.38 4.89 -8.48
CA HIS A 19 -1.81 6.18 -9.03
C HIS A 19 -2.72 6.95 -8.07
N GLY A 20 -2.46 8.25 -7.88
CA GLY A 20 -3.35 9.19 -7.19
C GLY A 20 -2.79 9.74 -5.87
N PRO A 21 -3.44 10.75 -5.25
CA PRO A 21 -2.93 11.49 -4.08
C PRO A 21 -2.47 10.63 -2.91
N PHE A 22 -3.03 9.43 -2.76
CA PHE A 22 -2.60 8.41 -1.80
C PHE A 22 -1.14 7.98 -1.98
N LEU A 23 -0.69 7.89 -3.23
CA LEU A 23 0.69 7.57 -3.61
C LEU A 23 1.49 8.80 -4.05
N THR A 24 0.85 9.92 -4.42
CA THR A 24 1.57 11.15 -4.74
C THR A 24 2.24 11.77 -3.50
N TYR A 25 1.79 11.44 -2.28
CA TYR A 25 2.55 11.69 -1.05
C TYR A 25 3.76 10.77 -0.89
N LEU A 26 3.68 9.51 -1.36
CA LEU A 26 4.82 8.57 -1.41
C LEU A 26 5.92 9.03 -2.38
N ASN A 27 5.61 9.97 -3.29
CA ASN A 27 6.53 10.49 -4.31
C ASN A 27 7.14 11.86 -3.98
N ARG A 28 7.04 12.36 -2.74
CA ARG A 28 7.55 13.70 -2.36
C ARG A 28 8.89 13.74 -1.63
N SER A 29 9.46 12.61 -1.24
CA SER A 29 10.73 12.62 -0.49
C SER A 29 11.85 12.00 -1.30
N ASN A 30 12.47 12.82 -2.14
CA ASN A 30 13.75 12.51 -2.79
C ASN A 30 14.90 12.87 -1.82
N ILE A 31 14.88 12.34 -0.59
CA ILE A 31 15.85 12.69 0.46
C ILE A 31 16.43 11.40 1.08
N ARG A 32 17.61 11.07 0.57
CA ARG A 32 18.76 10.41 1.20
C ARG A 32 18.52 9.24 2.17
N SER A 33 19.05 8.09 1.75
CA SER A 33 19.52 6.94 2.54
C SER A 33 19.88 7.31 4.00
N SER A 34 18.98 7.01 4.92
CA SER A 34 19.32 6.73 6.32
C SER A 34 18.46 5.55 6.76
N ASP A 35 19.11 4.52 7.31
CA ASP A 35 18.54 3.18 7.54
C ASP A 35 17.53 3.11 8.70
N SER A 36 16.85 4.19 9.08
CA SER A 36 16.16 4.22 10.38
C SER A 36 14.77 4.85 10.48
N PHE A 37 14.09 5.25 9.39
CA PHE A 37 12.71 5.75 9.53
C PHE A 37 11.76 5.22 8.47
N GLY A 38 10.74 4.48 8.94
CA GLY A 38 9.51 4.13 8.21
C GLY A 38 9.68 3.29 6.95
N CYS A 39 9.37 1.98 7.02
CA CYS A 39 9.01 1.15 5.86
C CYS A 39 9.83 1.47 4.58
N GLY A 40 11.17 1.50 4.73
CA GLY A 40 12.08 2.16 3.80
C GLY A 40 12.20 1.48 2.45
N LYS A 41 11.44 1.98 1.48
CA LYS A 41 11.72 2.09 0.04
C LYS A 41 10.51 2.80 -0.58
N LEU A 42 10.76 3.56 -1.65
CA LEU A 42 9.76 4.17 -2.54
C LEU A 42 8.45 3.37 -2.52
N GLY A 43 7.36 4.02 -2.07
CA GLY A 43 6.12 3.40 -1.61
C GLY A 43 5.41 2.55 -2.66
N ASN A 44 5.91 1.35 -2.92
CA ASN A 44 5.21 0.37 -3.73
C ASN A 44 4.04 -0.18 -2.87
N PRO A 45 2.78 -0.11 -3.35
CA PRO A 45 1.63 -0.75 -2.72
C PRO A 45 1.88 -2.22 -2.31
N LEU A 46 2.69 -2.94 -3.09
CA LEU A 46 3.10 -4.30 -2.80
C LEU A 46 3.91 -4.41 -1.50
N HIS A 47 4.75 -3.41 -1.19
CA HIS A 47 5.54 -3.41 0.03
C HIS A 47 4.64 -3.40 1.26
N TYR A 48 3.69 -2.47 1.31
CA TYR A 48 2.70 -2.37 2.39
C TYR A 48 1.79 -3.59 2.47
N ALA A 49 1.42 -4.16 1.33
CA ALA A 49 0.51 -5.30 1.29
C ALA A 49 1.17 -6.63 1.66
N ALA A 50 2.50 -6.77 1.59
CA ALA A 50 3.15 -8.07 1.73
C ALA A 50 4.47 -8.12 2.51
N SER A 51 5.02 -6.99 2.97
CA SER A 51 6.37 -7.00 3.59
C SER A 51 6.69 -5.89 4.59
N CYS A 52 5.91 -4.80 4.65
CA CYS A 52 6.18 -3.70 5.56
C CYS A 52 5.94 -4.10 7.02
N LEU A 53 6.91 -3.85 7.90
CA LEU A 53 6.84 -4.23 9.32
C LEU A 53 5.63 -3.60 10.04
N PHE A 54 5.29 -2.36 9.70
CA PHE A 54 4.18 -1.61 10.31
C PHE A 54 2.79 -2.13 9.91
N THR A 55 2.70 -2.95 8.85
CA THR A 55 1.42 -3.44 8.31
C THR A 55 1.29 -4.95 8.38
N THR A 56 2.09 -5.61 9.23
CA THR A 56 2.17 -7.08 9.35
C THR A 56 0.79 -7.74 9.55
N SER A 57 -0.12 -7.10 10.28
CA SER A 57 -1.50 -7.59 10.49
C SER A 57 -2.35 -7.62 9.21
N TYR A 58 -1.99 -6.83 8.20
CA TYR A 58 -2.68 -6.71 6.92
C TYR A 58 -2.02 -7.50 5.79
N HIS A 59 -0.89 -8.17 6.07
CA HIS A 59 -0.13 -8.85 5.02
C HIS A 59 -0.96 -9.90 4.28
N LEU A 60 -0.71 -9.90 2.97
CA LEU A 60 -1.13 -10.88 2.00
C LEU A 60 0.10 -11.66 1.55
N THR A 61 -0.10 -12.84 0.99
CA THR A 61 0.99 -13.67 0.47
C THR A 61 1.77 -12.90 -0.59
N LYS A 62 3.08 -12.72 -0.40
CA LYS A 62 3.94 -12.03 -1.34
C LYS A 62 3.98 -12.79 -2.69
N PRO A 63 3.76 -12.11 -3.83
CA PRO A 63 3.93 -12.73 -5.14
C PRO A 63 5.40 -12.86 -5.53
N SER A 64 5.67 -13.70 -6.54
CA SER A 64 6.89 -13.58 -7.33
C SER A 64 6.85 -12.27 -8.13
N ALA A 65 8.01 -11.66 -8.40
CA ALA A 65 8.12 -10.37 -9.08
C ALA A 65 7.38 -10.36 -10.42
N ASP A 66 7.54 -11.40 -11.24
CA ASP A 66 6.93 -11.50 -12.58
C ASP A 66 5.41 -11.69 -12.56
N LEU A 67 4.83 -11.99 -11.39
CA LEU A 67 3.41 -12.31 -11.21
C LEU A 67 2.64 -11.21 -10.49
N GLU A 68 3.24 -10.05 -10.21
CA GLU A 68 2.60 -8.95 -9.50
C GLU A 68 1.25 -8.53 -10.11
N PRO A 69 1.10 -8.31 -11.44
CA PRO A 69 -0.18 -7.91 -12.01
C PRO A 69 -1.29 -8.97 -11.83
N LEU A 70 -0.93 -10.24 -11.99
CA LEU A 70 -1.85 -11.36 -11.77
C LEU A 70 -2.21 -11.51 -10.30
N TRP A 71 -1.27 -11.22 -9.41
CA TRP A 71 -1.49 -11.22 -7.98
C TRP A 71 -2.50 -10.15 -7.56
N TRP A 72 -2.34 -8.91 -8.02
CA TRP A 72 -3.33 -7.84 -7.78
C TRP A 72 -4.71 -8.24 -8.27
N LYS A 73 -4.81 -8.84 -9.47
CA LYS A 73 -6.09 -9.36 -9.98
C LYS A 73 -6.71 -10.40 -9.04
N ARG A 74 -5.93 -11.32 -8.48
CA ARG A 74 -6.43 -12.35 -7.53
C ARG A 74 -6.85 -11.75 -6.20
N VAL A 75 -6.03 -10.86 -5.63
CA VAL A 75 -6.32 -10.13 -4.39
C VAL A 75 -7.61 -9.35 -4.53
N MET A 76 -7.78 -8.64 -5.64
CA MET A 76 -8.94 -7.80 -5.90
C MET A 76 -10.20 -8.58 -6.31
N ASN A 77 -10.08 -9.85 -6.69
CA ASN A 77 -11.23 -10.72 -6.94
C ASN A 77 -11.68 -11.49 -5.68
N ASN A 78 -10.93 -11.41 -4.58
CA ASN A 78 -11.25 -12.09 -3.33
C ASN A 78 -11.78 -11.08 -2.29
N ASN A 79 -13.01 -11.27 -1.81
CA ASN A 79 -13.64 -10.35 -0.86
C ASN A 79 -12.89 -10.21 0.47
N ASN A 80 -12.30 -11.28 0.99
CA ASN A 80 -11.53 -11.24 2.24
C ASN A 80 -10.22 -10.46 2.05
N SER A 81 -9.53 -10.70 0.94
CA SER A 81 -8.32 -9.96 0.59
C SER A 81 -8.62 -8.47 0.36
N ARG A 82 -9.73 -8.14 -0.33
CA ARG A 82 -10.18 -6.75 -0.48
C ARG A 82 -10.49 -6.09 0.86
N ALA A 83 -11.16 -6.79 1.77
CA ALA A 83 -11.45 -6.24 3.10
C ALA A 83 -10.15 -5.91 3.86
N LYS A 84 -9.11 -6.75 3.75
CA LYS A 84 -7.78 -6.44 4.28
C LYS A 84 -7.15 -5.22 3.60
N ILE A 85 -7.21 -5.13 2.27
CA ILE A 85 -6.69 -3.97 1.52
C ILE A 85 -7.39 -2.67 1.95
N LYS A 86 -8.71 -2.67 2.12
CA LYS A 86 -9.43 -1.47 2.61
C LYS A 86 -8.97 -1.04 3.99
N LYS A 87 -8.79 -1.99 4.91
CA LYS A 87 -8.27 -1.69 6.26
C LYS A 87 -6.84 -1.17 6.21
N LEU A 88 -5.99 -1.74 5.34
CA LEU A 88 -4.63 -1.29 5.10
C LEU A 88 -4.60 0.15 4.58
N ILE A 89 -5.40 0.47 3.57
CA ILE A 89 -5.52 1.82 3.01
C ILE A 89 -5.91 2.82 4.10
N ASN A 90 -6.91 2.50 4.93
CA ASN A 90 -7.32 3.36 6.04
C ASN A 90 -6.22 3.52 7.09
N PHE A 91 -5.56 2.42 7.48
CA PHE A 91 -4.46 2.45 8.44
C PHE A 91 -3.32 3.36 7.97
N ILE A 92 -2.93 3.25 6.70
CA ILE A 92 -1.87 4.10 6.11
C ILE A 92 -2.29 5.57 6.14
N ALA A 93 -3.55 5.89 5.80
CA ALA A 93 -4.06 7.25 5.82
C ALA A 93 -4.11 7.85 7.23
N GLU A 94 -4.50 7.06 8.23
CA GLU A 94 -4.58 7.51 9.63
C GLU A 94 -3.20 7.67 10.29
N ASN A 95 -2.21 6.89 9.84
CA ASN A 95 -0.87 6.83 10.44
C ASN A 95 0.19 7.47 9.54
N GLU A 96 -0.22 8.37 8.64
CA GLU A 96 0.66 9.03 7.67
C GLU A 96 1.89 9.65 8.35
N THR A 97 1.72 10.37 9.45
CA THR A 97 2.81 11.04 10.18
C THR A 97 3.79 10.08 10.84
N LEU A 98 3.36 8.86 11.18
CA LEU A 98 4.20 7.82 11.78
C LEU A 98 4.99 7.05 10.72
N LEU A 99 4.37 6.84 9.56
CA LEU A 99 4.99 6.18 8.42
C LEU A 99 5.91 7.13 7.64
N PHE A 100 5.60 8.42 7.66
CA PHE A 100 6.31 9.50 6.98
C PHE A 100 6.49 10.68 7.95
N PRO A 101 7.48 10.60 8.85
CA PRO A 101 7.85 11.77 9.65
C PRO A 101 8.26 12.89 8.69
N LYS A 102 7.71 14.09 8.90
CA LYS A 102 8.29 15.28 8.26
C LYS A 102 9.62 15.52 8.93
N ASP A 103 10.70 15.63 8.14
CA ASP A 103 11.97 16.12 8.68
C ASP A 103 11.68 17.46 9.36
N GLY A 104 12.10 17.59 10.62
CA GLY A 104 11.86 18.78 11.41
C GLY A 104 12.43 20.00 10.70
N ASP A 105 11.61 21.03 10.52
CA ASP A 105 12.05 22.34 10.05
C ASP A 105 13.14 22.84 11.00
N ASN A 106 14.39 22.63 10.58
CA ASN A 106 15.58 23.14 11.24
C ASN A 106 15.69 24.63 10.92
N ASN A 107 15.14 25.43 11.84
CA ASN A 107 15.45 26.86 11.99
C ASN A 107 16.91 27.08 12.42
#